data_AF-A0A9J5XJE1-F1
#
_entry.id   AF-A0A9J5XJE1-F1
#
_cell.length_a   1.000
_cell.length_b   1.000
_cell.length_c   1.000
_cell.angle_alpha   90.00
_cell.angle_beta   90.00
_cell.angle_gamma   90.00
#
_symmetry.space_group_name_H-M   'P 1'
#
loop_
_entity.id
_entity.type
_entity.pdbx_description
1 polymer ?
#
loop_
_entity_poly.entity_id
_entity_poly.type
_entity_poly.pdbx_seq_one_letter_code
_entity_poly.pdbx_strand_id
1 'polypeptide(L)'
;MAIEAWFMDENSEDQRLPLQKNPPEFVSVEKLAELGVLYWKLNPNDYENNEELKKIRESRGYSYMDLLDLCPEKVDNYEQKLKNFYTEHIHADEEIRYCLEGSGYFDVRDKDDRWIRIWMKAGDMIVLPAGIYHRFTLDTGNYVKLMRLFVGEPVWTPYNRPQEDHPARKEYIKSVTERVGVPLAAH
;
A
#
# COMPACT_ATOMS: atom_id res chain seq x y z
N MET A 1 9.50 3.47 15.12
CA MET A 1 10.18 2.47 14.27
C MET A 1 9.74 2.72 12.85
N ALA A 2 10.65 2.64 11.88
CA ALA A 2 10.34 2.78 10.46
C ALA A 2 9.58 1.55 9.95
N ILE A 3 8.87 1.70 8.83
CA ILE A 3 8.18 0.60 8.16
C ILE A 3 9.17 -0.47 7.69
N GLU A 4 8.78 -1.74 7.80
CA GLU A 4 9.60 -2.88 7.38
C GLU A 4 9.17 -3.34 5.98
N ALA A 5 10.13 -3.46 5.06
CA ALA A 5 9.90 -4.00 3.73
C ALA A 5 11.06 -4.89 3.27
N TRP A 6 10.78 -5.86 2.40
CA TRP A 6 11.78 -6.81 1.88
C TRP A 6 11.38 -7.41 0.54
N PHE A 7 12.35 -7.91 -0.22
CA PHE A 7 12.07 -8.73 -1.40
C PHE A 7 11.56 -10.10 -1.02
N MET A 8 10.56 -10.57 -1.77
CA MET A 8 9.88 -11.83 -1.50
C MET A 8 10.61 -13.05 -2.08
N ASP A 9 10.48 -14.18 -1.40
CA ASP A 9 10.64 -15.52 -1.96
C ASP A 9 9.27 -16.05 -2.39
N GLU A 10 9.10 -16.36 -3.68
CA GLU A 10 7.81 -16.76 -4.26
C GLU A 10 7.48 -18.25 -4.09
N ASN A 11 8.29 -19.00 -3.34
CA ASN A 11 8.18 -20.46 -3.22
C ASN A 11 7.18 -20.97 -2.16
N SER A 12 6.23 -20.15 -1.68
CA SER A 12 5.28 -20.53 -0.61
C SER A 12 3.83 -20.53 -1.08
N GLU A 13 3.07 -21.50 -0.59
CA GLU A 13 1.61 -21.59 -0.82
C GLU A 13 0.80 -20.68 0.12
N ASP A 14 1.30 -20.33 1.32
CA ASP A 14 0.60 -19.40 2.23
C ASP A 14 1.13 -17.97 2.06
N GLN A 15 0.32 -17.14 1.40
CA GLN A 15 0.56 -15.72 1.16
C GLN A 15 0.67 -14.86 2.42
N ARG A 16 0.18 -15.33 3.58
CA ARG A 16 0.16 -14.60 4.86
C ARG A 16 1.44 -14.73 5.66
N LEU A 17 2.36 -15.59 5.25
CA LEU A 17 3.69 -15.72 5.87
C LEU A 17 4.57 -14.53 5.48
N PRO A 18 5.67 -14.21 6.18
CA PRO A 18 6.55 -13.11 5.77
C PRO A 18 7.18 -13.28 4.38
N LEU A 19 7.45 -14.50 3.93
CA LEU A 19 8.03 -14.80 2.61
C LEU A 19 9.36 -14.06 2.33
N GLN A 20 10.20 -13.90 3.36
CA GLN A 20 11.54 -13.35 3.20
C GLN A 20 12.44 -14.34 2.46
N LYS A 21 13.33 -13.84 1.60
CA LYS A 21 14.45 -14.62 1.07
C LYS A 21 15.38 -15.11 2.19
N ASN A 22 16.21 -16.10 1.88
CA ASN A 22 17.27 -16.56 2.76
C ASN A 22 18.65 -16.36 2.09
N PRO A 23 19.46 -15.38 2.52
CA PRO A 23 19.22 -14.43 3.62
C PRO A 23 18.17 -13.36 3.28
N PRO A 24 17.56 -12.68 4.28
CA PRO A 24 16.60 -11.60 4.04
C PRO A 24 17.23 -10.43 3.27
N GLU A 25 16.50 -9.93 2.27
CA GLU A 25 16.89 -8.79 1.44
C GLU A 25 15.94 -7.62 1.74
N PHE A 26 16.27 -6.81 2.75
CA PHE A 26 15.45 -5.67 3.18
C PHE A 26 15.46 -4.52 2.18
N VAL A 27 14.36 -3.78 2.14
CA VAL A 27 14.13 -2.62 1.28
C VAL A 27 13.94 -1.39 2.15
N SER A 28 14.70 -0.32 1.87
CA SER A 28 14.61 0.92 2.63
C SER A 28 13.41 1.79 2.20
N VAL A 29 13.03 2.75 3.03
CA VAL A 29 11.95 3.69 2.72
C VAL A 29 12.29 4.56 1.51
N GLU A 30 13.56 4.92 1.34
CA GLU A 30 14.04 5.67 0.17
C GLU A 30 13.83 4.86 -1.11
N LYS A 31 14.07 3.54 -1.06
CA LYS A 31 13.83 2.66 -2.19
C LYS A 31 12.35 2.54 -2.54
N LEU A 32 11.47 2.54 -1.54
CA LEU A 32 10.02 2.61 -1.75
C LEU A 32 9.62 3.96 -2.38
N ALA A 33 10.23 5.06 -1.93
CA ALA A 33 9.98 6.39 -2.49
C ALA A 33 10.43 6.53 -3.96
N GLU A 34 11.48 5.82 -4.39
CA GLU A 34 11.86 5.71 -5.82
C GLU A 34 10.76 5.06 -6.68
N LEU A 35 9.90 4.22 -6.08
CA LEU A 35 8.71 3.63 -6.71
C LEU A 35 7.48 4.53 -6.55
N GLY A 36 7.63 5.72 -5.95
CA GLY A 36 6.54 6.64 -5.67
C GLY A 36 5.68 6.25 -4.46
N VAL A 37 6.04 5.21 -3.72
CA VAL A 37 5.36 4.85 -2.46
C VAL A 37 5.77 5.83 -1.38
N LEU A 38 4.78 6.50 -0.77
CA LEU A 38 5.01 7.43 0.33
C LEU A 38 4.62 6.80 1.66
N TYR A 39 5.27 7.23 2.74
CA TYR A 39 5.09 6.67 4.07
C TYR A 39 5.10 7.75 5.15
N TRP A 40 4.23 7.59 6.16
CA TRP A 40 4.25 8.36 7.40
C TRP A 40 4.01 7.44 8.60
N LYS A 41 4.64 7.77 9.73
CA LYS A 41 4.32 7.19 11.04
C LYS A 41 3.48 8.16 11.85
N LEU A 42 2.27 7.75 12.22
CA LEU A 42 1.30 8.56 12.96
C LEU A 42 0.86 7.84 14.24
N ASN A 43 0.17 8.55 15.14
CA ASN A 43 -0.44 7.98 16.33
C ASN A 43 -1.83 7.40 15.99
N PRO A 44 -2.02 6.07 15.99
CA PRO A 44 -3.29 5.43 15.60
C PRO A 44 -4.40 5.61 16.65
N ASN A 45 -4.06 5.93 17.89
CA ASN A 45 -5.03 6.03 18.99
C ASN A 45 -5.75 7.39 19.05
N ASP A 46 -5.28 8.38 18.28
CA ASP A 46 -5.83 9.74 18.26
C ASP A 46 -5.89 10.27 16.82
N TYR A 47 -6.38 9.43 15.90
CA TYR A 47 -6.43 9.77 14.48
C TYR A 47 -7.40 10.92 14.18
N GLU A 48 -8.43 11.15 15.02
CA GLU A 48 -9.43 12.20 14.83
C GLU A 48 -8.85 13.61 15.08
N ASN A 49 -7.91 13.75 16.03
CA ASN A 49 -7.27 15.03 16.38
C ASN A 49 -5.82 15.13 15.91
N ASN A 50 -5.38 14.21 15.04
CA ASN A 50 -4.00 14.18 14.58
C ASN A 50 -3.72 15.33 13.59
N GLU A 51 -3.04 16.38 14.06
CA GLU A 51 -2.66 17.54 13.24
C GLU A 51 -1.78 17.18 12.03
N GLU A 52 -0.96 16.13 12.14
CA GLU A 52 -0.12 15.69 11.03
C GLU A 52 -0.96 15.01 9.94
N LEU A 53 -1.91 14.14 10.33
CA LEU A 53 -2.88 13.57 9.40
C LEU A 53 -3.68 14.68 8.70
N LYS A 54 -4.10 15.71 9.44
CA LYS A 54 -4.82 16.85 8.87
C LYS A 54 -3.98 17.58 7.81
N LYS A 55 -2.72 17.88 8.09
CA LYS A 55 -1.80 18.51 7.11
C LYS A 55 -1.58 17.63 5.88
N ILE A 56 -1.41 16.31 6.06
CA ILE A 56 -1.27 15.37 4.94
C ILE A 56 -2.53 15.42 4.07
N ARG A 57 -3.72 15.37 4.69
CA ARG A 57 -4.99 15.43 3.97
C ARG A 57 -5.18 16.75 3.22
N GLU A 58 -4.89 17.88 3.86
CA GLU A 58 -5.01 19.20 3.25
C GLU A 58 -4.04 19.38 2.09
N SER A 59 -2.76 19.02 2.27
CA SER A 59 -1.72 19.17 1.23
C SER A 59 -1.94 18.27 0.02
N ARG A 60 -2.56 17.10 0.21
CA ARG A 60 -2.82 16.11 -0.85
C ARG A 60 -4.27 16.08 -1.34
N GLY A 61 -5.15 16.90 -0.77
CA GLY A 61 -6.55 17.00 -1.18
C GLY A 61 -7.41 15.79 -0.80
N TYR A 62 -7.06 15.06 0.26
CA TYR A 62 -7.81 13.89 0.72
C TYR A 62 -9.11 14.29 1.43
N SER A 63 -10.15 14.54 0.62
CA SER A 63 -11.45 15.05 1.06
C SER A 63 -12.40 13.98 1.58
N TYR A 64 -12.19 12.70 1.23
CA TYR A 64 -13.04 11.59 1.66
C TYR A 64 -12.27 10.60 2.54
N MET A 65 -12.95 10.01 3.52
CA MET A 65 -12.43 8.92 4.32
C MET A 65 -13.52 7.95 4.77
N ASP A 66 -13.16 6.68 4.93
CA ASP A 66 -13.95 5.70 5.65
C ASP A 66 -13.05 4.70 6.40
N LEU A 67 -13.68 3.75 7.12
CA LEU A 67 -12.99 2.71 7.87
C LEU A 67 -13.32 1.33 7.31
N LEU A 68 -12.27 0.54 7.05
CA LEU A 68 -12.36 -0.87 6.72
C LEU A 68 -11.86 -1.68 7.93
N ASP A 69 -12.77 -2.36 8.61
CA ASP A 69 -12.50 -3.26 9.74
C ASP A 69 -12.53 -4.71 9.22
N LEU A 70 -11.37 -5.24 8.83
CA LEU A 70 -11.24 -6.49 8.09
C LEU A 70 -10.88 -7.64 9.02
N CYS A 71 -11.90 -8.42 9.40
CA CYS A 71 -11.76 -9.76 9.98
C CYS A 71 -12.90 -10.68 9.50
N PRO A 72 -12.76 -12.01 9.63
CA PRO A 72 -13.74 -12.97 9.11
C PRO A 72 -15.17 -12.74 9.60
N GLU A 73 -15.34 -12.26 10.84
CA GLU A 73 -16.63 -12.13 11.50
C GLU A 73 -17.35 -10.80 11.21
N LYS A 74 -16.63 -9.79 10.71
CA LYS A 74 -17.16 -8.41 10.56
C LYS A 74 -17.44 -7.99 9.12
N VAL A 75 -17.06 -8.80 8.13
CA VAL A 75 -17.11 -8.40 6.72
C VAL A 75 -17.86 -9.43 5.88
N ASP A 76 -18.93 -8.98 5.24
CA ASP A 76 -19.63 -9.78 4.22
C ASP A 76 -18.72 -10.07 3.02
N ASN A 77 -18.82 -11.28 2.47
CA ASN A 77 -18.00 -11.74 1.36
C ASN A 77 -16.48 -11.65 1.63
N TYR A 78 -16.08 -11.83 2.90
CA TYR A 78 -14.70 -11.75 3.38
C TYR A 78 -13.69 -12.47 2.46
N GLU A 79 -13.92 -13.75 2.17
CA GLU A 79 -13.03 -14.56 1.31
C GLU A 79 -12.91 -13.99 -0.11
N GLN A 80 -14.03 -13.56 -0.71
CA GLN A 80 -14.01 -12.96 -2.05
C GLN A 80 -13.29 -11.61 -2.05
N LYS A 81 -13.46 -10.80 -0.99
CA LYS A 81 -12.73 -9.53 -0.84
C LYS A 81 -11.23 -9.77 -0.69
N LEU A 82 -10.80 -10.71 0.14
CA LEU A 82 -9.39 -11.07 0.27
C LEU A 82 -8.80 -11.56 -1.06
N LYS A 83 -9.53 -12.39 -1.79
CA LYS A 83 -9.11 -12.83 -3.13
C LYS A 83 -8.96 -11.66 -4.10
N ASN A 84 -9.89 -10.71 -4.10
CA ASN A 84 -9.81 -9.53 -4.95
C ASN A 84 -8.64 -8.64 -4.55
N PHE A 85 -8.43 -8.39 -3.25
CA PHE A 85 -7.30 -7.60 -2.75
C PHE A 85 -5.96 -8.23 -3.09
N TYR A 86 -5.86 -9.56 -3.06
CA TYR A 86 -4.61 -10.28 -3.33
C TYR A 86 -4.32 -10.50 -4.82
N THR A 87 -5.34 -10.40 -5.68
CA THR A 87 -5.13 -10.46 -7.13
C THR A 87 -4.33 -9.24 -7.55
N GLU A 88 -3.19 -9.40 -8.24
CA GLU A 88 -2.35 -8.28 -8.66
C GLU A 88 -3.12 -7.31 -9.58
N HIS A 89 -3.16 -6.02 -9.19
CA HIS A 89 -3.95 -5.00 -9.86
C HIS A 89 -3.30 -3.61 -9.80
N ILE A 90 -3.90 -2.67 -10.53
CA ILE A 90 -3.66 -1.23 -10.41
C ILE A 90 -4.96 -0.49 -10.09
N HIS A 91 -4.82 0.75 -9.64
CA HIS A 91 -5.89 1.74 -9.60
C HIS A 91 -5.55 2.94 -10.50
N ALA A 92 -6.59 3.63 -10.97
CA ALA A 92 -6.46 4.88 -11.72
C ALA A 92 -6.06 6.07 -10.84
N ASP A 93 -6.33 5.96 -9.53
CA ASP A 93 -6.05 6.94 -8.50
C ASP A 93 -5.08 6.34 -7.45
N GLU A 94 -4.61 7.18 -6.53
CA GLU A 94 -3.79 6.74 -5.39
C GLU A 94 -4.56 5.77 -4.47
N GLU A 95 -3.88 4.74 -3.98
CA GLU A 95 -4.39 3.88 -2.91
C GLU A 95 -3.77 4.32 -1.57
N ILE A 96 -4.57 5.02 -0.77
CA ILE A 96 -4.14 5.55 0.53
C ILE A 96 -4.71 4.70 1.67
N ARG A 97 -3.83 4.23 2.56
CA ARG A 97 -4.19 3.39 3.70
C ARG A 97 -3.44 3.83 4.95
N TYR A 98 -4.19 4.08 6.02
CA TYR A 98 -3.65 4.33 7.35
C TYR A 98 -4.10 3.23 8.31
N CYS A 99 -3.16 2.44 8.81
CA CYS A 99 -3.44 1.32 9.69
C CYS A 99 -3.67 1.78 11.12
N LEU A 100 -4.89 1.57 11.62
CA LEU A 100 -5.30 1.94 12.97
C LEU A 100 -5.08 0.78 13.96
N GLU A 101 -5.39 -0.44 13.55
CA GLU A 101 -5.26 -1.65 14.39
C GLU A 101 -4.84 -2.84 13.54
N GLY A 102 -4.23 -3.85 14.17
CA GLY A 102 -3.79 -5.07 13.49
C GLY A 102 -2.63 -4.84 12.52
N SER A 103 -2.55 -5.67 11.49
CA SER A 103 -1.47 -5.64 10.50
C SER A 103 -1.79 -6.43 9.22
N GLY A 104 -1.01 -6.15 8.17
CA GLY A 104 -1.11 -6.85 6.88
C GLY A 104 0.03 -6.48 5.94
N TYR A 105 0.05 -7.10 4.77
CA TYR A 105 1.07 -6.90 3.75
C TYR A 105 0.51 -6.19 2.53
N PHE A 106 1.20 -5.15 2.09
CA PHE A 106 1.08 -4.64 0.72
C PHE A 106 2.30 -5.12 -0.06
N ASP A 107 2.06 -5.87 -1.13
CA ASP A 107 3.12 -6.24 -2.05
C ASP A 107 3.09 -5.28 -3.25
N VAL A 108 4.24 -4.76 -3.66
CA VAL A 108 4.39 -3.85 -4.81
C VAL A 108 5.47 -4.37 -5.76
N ARG A 109 5.34 -4.09 -7.06
CA ARG A 109 6.39 -4.39 -8.04
C ARG A 109 7.49 -3.33 -8.02
N ASP A 110 8.74 -3.76 -8.00
CA ASP A 110 9.89 -2.89 -8.24
C ASP A 110 10.09 -2.61 -9.75
N LYS A 111 11.19 -1.91 -10.10
CA LYS A 111 11.51 -1.56 -11.49
C LYS A 111 11.86 -2.77 -12.36
N ASP A 112 12.30 -3.87 -11.74
CA ASP A 112 12.65 -5.14 -12.39
C ASP A 112 11.48 -6.14 -12.32
N ASP A 113 10.29 -5.65 -11.97
CA ASP A 113 9.05 -6.44 -11.84
C ASP A 113 9.13 -7.53 -10.75
N ARG A 114 9.96 -7.34 -9.72
CA ARG A 114 10.08 -8.22 -8.55
C ARG A 114 9.16 -7.76 -7.44
N TRP A 115 8.66 -8.70 -6.64
CA TRP A 115 7.82 -8.38 -5.48
C TRP A 115 8.64 -7.85 -4.30
N ILE A 116 8.22 -6.68 -3.80
CA ILE A 116 8.59 -6.13 -2.49
C ILE A 116 7.37 -6.23 -1.60
N ARG A 117 7.52 -6.87 -0.43
CA ARG A 117 6.51 -6.94 0.62
C ARG A 117 6.74 -5.82 1.62
N ILE A 118 5.68 -5.07 1.93
CA ILE A 118 5.65 -3.98 2.90
C ILE A 118 4.74 -4.42 4.05
N TRP A 119 5.27 -4.50 5.28
CA TRP A 119 4.50 -4.90 6.45
C TRP A 119 3.91 -3.69 7.16
N MET A 120 2.62 -3.49 6.95
CA MET A 120 1.83 -2.42 7.57
C MET A 120 1.34 -2.84 8.95
N LYS A 121 1.60 -2.00 9.95
CA LYS A 121 1.14 -2.17 11.34
C LYS A 121 0.44 -0.91 11.82
N ALA A 122 -0.22 -0.99 12.98
CA ALA A 122 -0.83 0.17 13.63
C ALA A 122 0.12 1.39 13.67
N GLY A 123 -0.39 2.54 13.22
CA GLY A 123 0.34 3.79 13.10
C GLY A 123 1.06 4.00 11.76
N ASP A 124 1.11 3.01 10.88
CA ASP A 124 1.70 3.17 9.54
C ASP A 124 0.66 3.71 8.56
N MET A 125 1.01 4.76 7.83
CA MET A 125 0.24 5.29 6.70
C MET A 125 1.08 5.18 5.43
N ILE A 126 0.50 4.60 4.38
CA ILE A 126 1.12 4.51 3.05
C ILE A 126 0.24 5.11 1.97
N VAL A 127 0.88 5.57 0.91
CA VAL A 127 0.25 5.96 -0.35
C VAL A 127 0.91 5.17 -1.46
N LEU A 128 0.14 4.34 -2.14
CA LEU A 128 0.55 3.69 -3.38
C LEU A 128 0.15 4.60 -4.55
N PRO A 129 1.08 4.97 -5.45
CA PRO A 129 0.76 5.87 -6.55
C PRO A 129 -0.16 5.19 -7.56
N ALA A 130 -1.01 5.99 -8.23
CA ALA A 130 -1.81 5.51 -9.36
C ALA A 130 -0.95 4.75 -10.38
N GLY A 131 -1.46 3.64 -10.92
CA GLY A 131 -0.76 2.83 -11.92
C GLY A 131 0.35 1.88 -11.43
N ILE A 132 0.68 1.86 -10.13
CA ILE A 132 1.58 0.83 -9.58
C ILE A 132 0.87 -0.52 -9.48
N TYR A 133 1.54 -1.60 -9.91
CA TYR A 133 1.05 -2.95 -9.63
C TYR A 133 1.27 -3.28 -8.17
N HIS A 134 0.19 -3.67 -7.51
CA HIS A 134 0.20 -4.05 -6.11
C HIS A 134 -0.86 -5.09 -5.80
N ARG A 135 -0.80 -5.61 -4.56
CA ARG A 135 -1.80 -6.47 -3.96
C ARG A 135 -1.75 -6.35 -2.44
N PHE A 136 -2.81 -6.75 -1.77
CA PHE A 136 -2.90 -6.78 -0.32
C PHE A 136 -3.29 -8.17 0.19
N THR A 137 -2.69 -8.58 1.31
CA THR A 137 -3.12 -9.73 2.10
C THR A 137 -2.98 -9.44 3.58
N LEU A 138 -3.83 -10.07 4.39
CA LEU A 138 -3.59 -10.13 5.83
C LEU A 138 -2.31 -10.93 6.11
N ASP A 139 -1.69 -10.68 7.26
CA ASP A 139 -0.69 -11.58 7.82
C ASP A 139 -1.35 -12.68 8.67
N THR A 140 -0.56 -13.48 9.37
CA THR A 140 -1.06 -14.59 10.21
C THR A 140 -1.94 -14.13 11.37
N GLY A 141 -1.98 -12.83 11.71
CA GLY A 141 -2.88 -12.24 12.68
C GLY A 141 -4.34 -12.16 12.20
N ASN A 142 -4.59 -12.26 10.89
CA ASN A 142 -5.91 -12.25 10.25
C ASN A 142 -6.82 -11.08 10.68
N TYR A 143 -6.23 -9.93 11.02
CA TYR A 143 -6.97 -8.74 11.41
C TYR A 143 -6.23 -7.48 10.99
N VAL A 144 -6.94 -6.56 10.34
CA VAL A 144 -6.49 -5.19 10.16
C VAL A 144 -7.67 -4.22 10.20
N LYS A 145 -7.45 -3.04 10.75
CA LYS A 145 -8.37 -1.91 10.64
C LYS A 145 -7.68 -0.77 9.93
N LEU A 146 -8.17 -0.43 8.74
CA LEU A 146 -7.58 0.59 7.88
C LEU A 146 -8.53 1.77 7.76
N MET A 147 -8.03 2.98 8.00
CA MET A 147 -8.63 4.17 7.43
C MET A 147 -8.22 4.27 5.97
N ARG A 148 -9.20 4.43 5.08
CA ARG A 148 -8.98 4.61 3.65
C ARG A 148 -9.28 6.06 3.31
N LEU A 149 -8.39 6.70 2.56
CA LEU A 149 -8.51 8.12 2.19
C LEU A 149 -8.55 8.27 0.67
N PHE A 150 -9.26 9.29 0.17
CA PHE A 150 -9.43 9.56 -1.27
C PHE A 150 -9.43 11.04 -1.57
N VAL A 151 -8.97 11.37 -2.77
CA VAL A 151 -9.27 12.65 -3.43
C VAL A 151 -10.66 12.56 -4.06
N GLY A 152 -11.60 13.38 -3.61
CA GLY A 152 -12.98 13.36 -4.11
C GLY A 152 -13.77 12.12 -3.68
N GLU A 153 -14.76 11.73 -4.48
CA GLU A 153 -15.55 10.51 -4.26
C GLU A 153 -14.72 9.27 -4.62
N PRO A 154 -14.77 8.20 -3.81
CA PRO A 154 -13.88 7.07 -3.99
C PRO A 154 -14.27 6.21 -5.21
N VAL A 155 -13.31 5.98 -6.10
CA VAL A 155 -13.41 4.98 -7.16
C VAL A 155 -12.53 3.77 -6.80
N TRP A 156 -13.17 2.68 -6.42
CA TRP A 156 -12.49 1.48 -5.91
C TRP A 156 -12.07 0.47 -6.99
N THR A 157 -12.36 0.75 -8.26
CA THR A 157 -12.23 -0.23 -9.34
C THR A 157 -10.80 -0.73 -9.46
N PRO A 158 -10.52 -2.02 -9.17
CA PRO A 158 -9.23 -2.61 -9.47
C PRO A 158 -9.18 -3.01 -10.94
N TYR A 159 -8.05 -2.75 -11.59
CA TYR A 159 -7.76 -3.26 -12.93
C TYR A 159 -6.68 -4.33 -12.80
N ASN A 160 -7.11 -5.60 -12.84
CA ASN A 160 -6.20 -6.74 -12.71
C ASN A 160 -5.17 -6.74 -13.84
N ARG A 161 -3.92 -7.08 -13.52
CA ARG A 161 -2.84 -7.20 -14.50
C ARG A 161 -3.22 -8.23 -15.60
N PRO A 162 -2.94 -7.97 -16.90
CA PRO A 162 -2.14 -6.88 -17.49
C PRO A 162 -2.92 -5.59 -17.77
N GLN A 163 -2.26 -4.43 -17.60
CA GLN A 163 -2.81 -3.08 -17.77
C GLN A 163 -1.80 -2.07 -18.35
N GLU A 164 -0.84 -2.51 -19.16
CA GLU A 164 0.20 -1.62 -19.72
C GLU A 164 -0.35 -0.49 -20.59
N ASP A 165 -1.55 -0.67 -21.16
CA ASP A 165 -2.20 0.36 -21.97
C ASP A 165 -3.00 1.40 -21.18
N HIS A 166 -3.25 1.15 -19.88
CA HIS A 166 -4.03 2.03 -19.03
C HIS A 166 -3.31 3.39 -18.86
N PRO A 167 -4.01 4.54 -18.97
CA PRO A 167 -3.38 5.86 -18.86
C PRO A 167 -2.56 6.06 -17.58
N ALA A 168 -3.12 5.70 -16.42
CA ALA A 168 -2.41 5.79 -15.14
C ALA A 168 -1.14 4.92 -15.10
N ARG A 169 -1.14 3.75 -15.76
CA ARG A 169 0.04 2.88 -15.84
C ARG A 169 1.14 3.51 -16.70
N LYS A 170 0.78 4.09 -17.85
CA LYS A 170 1.73 4.81 -18.72
C LYS A 170 2.35 6.01 -18.02
N GLU A 171 1.54 6.77 -17.29
CA GLU A 171 2.02 7.91 -16.50
C GLU A 171 2.93 7.46 -15.34
N TYR A 172 2.55 6.41 -14.62
CA TYR A 172 3.39 5.81 -13.58
C TYR A 172 4.76 5.43 -14.11
N ILE A 173 4.82 4.64 -15.19
CA ILE A 173 6.07 4.20 -15.82
C ILE A 173 6.95 5.38 -16.25
N LYS A 174 6.35 6.41 -16.85
CA LYS A 174 7.05 7.65 -17.21
C LYS A 174 7.66 8.30 -15.95
N SER A 175 6.87 8.43 -14.88
CA SER A 175 7.32 9.09 -13.64
C SER A 175 8.48 8.35 -12.96
N VAL A 176 8.46 7.02 -12.87
CA VAL A 176 9.53 6.25 -12.20
C VAL A 176 10.79 6.10 -13.03
N THR A 177 10.67 6.25 -14.35
CA THR A 177 11.81 6.26 -15.29
C THR A 177 12.48 7.64 -15.32
N GLU A 178 11.69 8.72 -15.34
CA GLU A 178 12.19 10.10 -15.37
C GLU A 178 12.72 10.58 -13.99
N ARG A 179 12.23 10.03 -12.88
CA ARG A 179 12.74 10.32 -11.52
C ARG A 179 14.14 9.78 -11.24
N VAL A 180 14.77 9.05 -12.17
CA VAL A 180 16.18 8.68 -12.09
C VAL A 180 17.04 9.95 -12.26
N GLY A 181 17.30 10.65 -11.14
CA GLY A 181 18.19 11.82 -11.10
C GLY A 181 17.79 12.97 -10.19
N VAL A 182 16.61 12.94 -9.54
CA VAL A 182 16.17 14.00 -8.61
C VAL A 182 15.97 13.40 -7.22
N PRO A 183 16.74 13.82 -6.20
CA PRO A 183 16.50 13.40 -4.83
C PRO A 183 15.12 13.89 -4.39
N LEU A 184 14.20 12.97 -4.10
CA LEU A 184 13.02 13.31 -3.33
C LEU A 184 13.49 13.60 -1.90
N ALA A 185 13.28 14.83 -1.43
CA ALA A 185 13.40 15.13 -0.02
C ALA A 185 12.37 14.27 0.70
N ALA A 186 12.86 13.23 1.39
CA ALA A 186 12.07 12.54 2.40
C ALA A 186 11.71 13.57 3.46
N HIS A 187 10.41 13.75 3.70
CA HIS A 187 9.90 14.52 4.82
C HIS A 187 9.73 13.61 6.03
#